data_AF-A0A850Z210-F1
#
_entry.id   AF-A0A850Z210-F1
#
_cell.length_a   1.000
_cell.length_b   1.000
_cell.length_c   1.000
_cell.angle_alpha   90.00
_cell.angle_beta   90.00
_cell.angle_gamma   90.00
#
_symmetry.space_group_name_H-M   'P 1'
#
loop_
_entity.id
_entity.type
_entity.pdbx_description
1 polymer ?
#
loop_
_entity_poly.entity_id
_entity_poly.type
_entity_poly.pdbx_seq_one_letter_code
_entity_poly.pdbx_strand_id
1 'polypeptide(L)'
;LSFTDDASSGKDSQVPEGSNGEYEDHSGKQWARPRFTQPAKMRRRVIARPVGSSIRLKCVASGNPRPDITWLKDNKPLTPQEIGENKKKKWTLNLKNLKPEDSGKYTCRVFNKVGEINATYKVEVIQRTRSKPILTGTHPVNTTVDYGGTTSFQCKVRSDVKPVIQWLKRVEYGTESKYNSTIDVGGQKFVVLPTGEVWSRPDGSYLNKLMITRAKEEDAGMYICLGANTMGYSFRSAFLTVLPDPKPPSAPVPPSSASSLPWPVIIGIPAGAVFIFGTILLWLCQSKKKPCSPPAAAPAHRPQPRDRICVSQVPDKDCISSINYEEYVAQQQHLLSQGPALAPAMASKMYPKIYTDIHTHTHSHVEGKVHQHQHIQYQC
;
A
#
# COMPACT_ATOMS: atom_id res chain seq x y z
N LEU A 1 1.86 19.76 30.71
CA LEU A 1 1.01 20.90 31.08
C LEU A 1 -0.18 20.35 31.87
N SER A 2 0.02 20.29 33.18
CA SER A 2 -0.99 19.99 34.19
C SER A 2 -1.95 21.17 34.28
N PHE A 3 -3.24 20.94 34.08
CA PHE A 3 -4.28 21.95 34.28
C PHE A 3 -4.84 21.80 35.70
N THR A 4 -4.65 22.87 36.48
CA THR A 4 -5.27 23.14 37.77
C THR A 4 -6.69 23.65 37.55
N ASP A 5 -7.67 23.07 38.24
CA ASP A 5 -9.04 23.56 38.30
C ASP A 5 -9.16 24.65 39.39
N ASP A 6 -9.58 25.85 39.00
CA ASP A 6 -9.95 26.94 39.91
C ASP A 6 -11.32 26.63 40.54
N ALA A 7 -11.33 26.47 41.86
CA ALA A 7 -12.52 26.45 42.69
C ALA A 7 -12.75 27.83 43.32
N SER A 8 -13.85 28.49 42.97
CA SER A 8 -14.37 29.66 43.68
C SER A 8 -15.68 29.29 44.39
N SER A 9 -15.78 29.74 45.63
CA SER A 9 -16.65 29.24 46.70
C SER A 9 -18.12 29.60 46.57
N GLY A 10 -18.98 28.63 46.92
CA GLY A 10 -20.30 28.85 47.49
C GLY A 10 -20.58 27.71 48.48
N LYS A 11 -20.52 28.01 49.78
CA LYS A 11 -20.90 27.10 50.88
C LYS A 11 -22.40 26.79 50.77
N ASP A 12 -22.78 25.52 50.73
CA ASP A 12 -23.23 24.80 51.94
C ASP A 12 -23.60 23.34 51.66
N SER A 13 -23.41 22.53 52.71
CA SER A 13 -23.81 21.12 52.88
C SER A 13 -22.95 20.06 52.17
N GLN A 14 -21.94 19.57 52.91
CA GLN A 14 -21.27 18.29 52.69
C GLN A 14 -22.29 17.14 52.60
N VAL A 15 -22.26 16.41 51.49
CA VAL A 15 -22.83 15.05 51.39
C VAL A 15 -21.66 14.11 51.07
N PRO A 16 -21.42 13.02 51.83
CA PRO A 16 -20.27 12.16 51.60
C PRO A 16 -20.41 11.41 50.27
N GLU A 17 -19.34 11.38 49.48
CA GLU A 17 -19.16 10.42 48.38
C GLU A 17 -19.11 9.01 48.97
N GLY A 18 -20.17 8.21 48.78
CA GLY A 18 -20.11 6.79 49.13
C GLY A 18 -21.40 6.05 49.47
N SER A 19 -22.60 6.64 49.35
CA SER A 19 -23.85 5.88 49.50
C SER A 19 -24.60 5.79 48.18
N ASN A 20 -25.04 4.58 47.81
CA ASN A 20 -26.08 4.40 46.82
C ASN A 20 -27.31 5.14 47.36
N GLY A 21 -27.54 6.37 46.88
CA GLY A 21 -28.51 7.32 47.42
C GLY A 21 -29.96 6.89 47.20
N GLU A 22 -30.38 5.90 47.98
CA GLU A 22 -31.76 5.46 48.17
C GLU A 22 -32.33 6.27 49.34
N TYR A 23 -33.42 7.00 49.08
CA TYR A 23 -34.10 7.82 50.08
C TYR A 23 -35.51 7.24 50.26
N GLU A 24 -35.85 6.81 51.47
CA GLU A 24 -37.19 6.32 51.80
C GLU A 24 -38.04 7.46 52.37
N ASP A 25 -39.22 7.66 51.78
CA ASP A 25 -40.24 8.56 52.30
C ASP A 25 -41.16 7.82 53.30
N HIS A 26 -41.81 8.55 54.22
CA HIS A 26 -42.72 8.02 55.26
C HIS A 26 -43.96 7.27 54.69
N SER A 27 -44.10 7.24 53.36
CA SER A 27 -45.10 6.48 52.60
C SER A 27 -44.59 5.13 52.05
N GLY A 28 -43.36 4.71 52.38
CA GLY A 28 -42.74 3.47 51.89
C GLY A 28 -42.28 3.53 50.42
N LYS A 29 -42.26 4.73 49.82
CA LYS A 29 -41.91 4.93 48.40
C LYS A 29 -40.42 5.23 48.25
N GLN A 30 -39.64 4.23 47.84
CA GLN A 30 -38.18 4.35 47.65
C GLN A 30 -37.84 5.27 46.47
N TRP A 31 -37.14 6.37 46.71
CA TRP A 31 -36.66 7.27 45.66
C TRP A 31 -35.16 7.05 45.40
N ALA A 32 -34.75 7.22 44.15
CA ALA A 32 -33.39 6.98 43.71
C ALA A 32 -32.93 8.11 42.78
N ARG A 33 -31.73 8.63 43.04
CA ARG A 33 -31.05 9.62 42.17
C ARG A 33 -30.84 9.03 40.76
N PRO A 34 -30.80 9.86 39.69
CA PRO A 34 -30.52 9.35 38.36
C PRO A 34 -29.14 8.71 38.29
N ARG A 35 -29.03 7.61 37.53
CA ARG A 35 -27.77 6.92 37.22
C ARG A 35 -27.70 6.52 35.75
N PHE A 36 -26.53 6.60 35.14
CA PHE A 36 -26.33 6.13 33.77
C PHE A 36 -26.41 4.60 33.70
N THR A 37 -27.28 4.09 32.84
CA THR A 37 -27.52 2.64 32.69
C THR A 37 -26.60 1.99 31.65
N GLN A 38 -25.98 2.80 30.78
CA GLN A 38 -25.10 2.31 29.71
C GLN A 38 -23.76 3.08 29.63
N PRO A 39 -22.99 3.19 30.72
CA PRO A 39 -21.75 3.96 30.76
C PRO A 39 -20.70 3.48 29.74
N ALA A 40 -20.67 2.19 29.42
CA ALA A 40 -19.79 1.63 28.38
C ALA A 40 -20.01 2.30 27.00
N LYS A 41 -21.26 2.58 26.62
CA LYS A 41 -21.61 3.26 25.36
C LYS A 41 -21.35 4.78 25.40
N MET A 42 -20.95 5.30 26.56
CA MET A 42 -20.65 6.70 26.81
C MET A 42 -19.15 6.96 26.98
N ARG A 43 -18.31 5.90 27.01
CA ARG A 43 -16.85 6.01 27.23
C ARG A 43 -16.15 6.92 26.23
N ARG A 44 -16.56 6.90 24.95
CA ARG A 44 -15.99 7.78 23.92
C ARG A 44 -16.57 9.19 24.05
N ARG A 45 -15.89 10.05 24.81
CA ARG A 45 -16.27 11.46 25.02
C ARG A 45 -15.84 12.38 23.88
N VAL A 46 -14.77 12.05 23.16
CA VAL A 46 -14.28 12.82 22.01
C VAL A 46 -14.66 12.11 20.70
N ILE A 47 -15.44 12.78 19.87
CA ILE A 47 -16.00 12.24 18.64
C ILE A 47 -15.66 13.19 17.50
N ALA A 48 -14.70 12.79 16.68
CA ALA A 48 -14.34 13.47 15.45
C ALA A 48 -14.97 12.77 14.24
N ARG A 49 -15.68 13.50 13.38
CA ARG A 49 -16.38 12.96 12.21
C ARG A 49 -16.35 13.93 11.03
N PRO A 50 -16.40 13.43 9.78
CA PRO A 50 -16.37 14.31 8.61
C PRO A 50 -17.70 15.05 8.38
N VAL A 51 -17.65 16.18 7.69
CA VAL A 51 -18.85 16.89 7.18
C VAL A 51 -19.74 15.94 6.37
N GLY A 52 -21.05 16.11 6.50
CA GLY A 52 -22.08 15.29 5.86
C GLY A 52 -22.35 13.95 6.55
N SER A 53 -21.51 13.52 7.49
CA SER A 53 -21.74 12.29 8.25
C SER A 53 -22.80 12.47 9.35
N SER A 54 -23.08 11.39 10.10
CA SER A 54 -24.05 11.41 11.20
C SER A 54 -23.43 10.85 12.48
N ILE A 55 -23.82 11.40 13.62
CA ILE A 55 -23.43 10.91 14.95
C ILE A 55 -24.63 10.69 15.85
N ARG A 56 -24.42 9.80 16.82
CA ARG A 56 -25.42 9.39 17.81
C ARG A 56 -24.81 9.46 19.20
N LEU A 57 -25.20 10.44 19.98
CA LEU A 57 -24.77 10.62 21.38
C LEU A 57 -25.82 9.99 22.29
N LYS A 58 -25.42 9.04 23.14
CA LYS A 58 -26.34 8.29 24.02
C LYS A 58 -26.14 8.70 25.46
N CYS A 59 -27.22 8.92 26.21
CA CYS A 59 -27.13 9.32 27.61
C CYS A 59 -28.19 8.61 28.47
N VAL A 60 -28.40 7.31 28.23
CA VAL A 60 -29.51 6.55 28.86
C VAL A 60 -29.32 6.46 30.37
N ALA A 61 -30.30 6.95 31.12
CA ALA A 61 -30.29 6.90 32.59
C ALA A 61 -31.60 6.34 33.16
N SER A 62 -31.55 5.92 34.41
CA SER A 62 -32.68 5.45 35.21
C SER A 62 -32.65 6.14 36.58
N GLY A 63 -33.80 6.29 37.22
CA GLY A 63 -33.95 6.82 38.58
C GLY A 63 -35.42 6.73 39.01
N ASN A 64 -35.70 6.96 40.28
CA ASN A 64 -37.08 7.01 40.79
C ASN A 64 -37.32 8.31 41.58
N PRO A 65 -38.24 9.20 41.18
CA PRO A 65 -39.05 9.16 39.96
C PRO A 65 -38.24 9.10 38.68
N ARG A 66 -38.86 8.64 37.59
CA ARG A 66 -38.23 8.54 36.27
C ARG A 66 -37.62 9.90 35.88
N PRO A 67 -36.31 9.97 35.61
CA PRO A 67 -35.67 11.24 35.30
C PRO A 67 -36.02 11.76 33.91
N ASP A 68 -35.98 13.08 33.78
CA ASP A 68 -35.98 13.78 32.50
C ASP A 68 -34.56 14.16 32.06
N ILE A 69 -34.43 14.54 30.79
CA ILE A 69 -33.15 14.83 30.14
C ILE A 69 -33.28 16.09 29.29
N THR A 70 -32.28 16.97 29.41
CA THR A 70 -32.06 18.15 28.57
C THR A 70 -30.71 18.04 27.89
N TRP A 71 -30.65 18.32 26.59
CA TRP A 71 -29.39 18.43 25.86
C TRP A 71 -28.99 19.88 25.74
N LEU A 72 -27.70 20.15 25.95
CA LEU A 72 -27.09 21.45 25.78
C LEU A 72 -25.98 21.36 24.74
N LYS A 73 -25.85 22.36 23.88
CA LYS A 73 -24.69 22.60 23.02
C LYS A 73 -24.01 23.88 23.48
N ASP A 74 -22.75 23.79 23.88
CA ASP A 74 -21.96 24.91 24.40
C ASP A 74 -22.71 25.70 25.48
N ASN A 75 -23.27 24.96 26.44
CA ASN A 75 -24.08 25.42 27.56
C ASN A 75 -25.44 26.08 27.20
N LYS A 76 -25.85 26.07 25.93
CA LYS A 76 -27.18 26.52 25.50
C LYS A 76 -28.12 25.34 25.27
N PRO A 77 -29.37 25.38 25.75
CA PRO A 77 -30.32 24.30 25.54
C PRO A 77 -30.62 24.11 24.05
N LEU A 78 -30.62 22.86 23.59
CA LEU A 78 -31.09 22.52 22.25
C LEU A 78 -32.62 22.49 22.21
N THR A 79 -33.20 22.93 21.09
CA THR A 79 -34.63 22.93 20.84
C THR A 79 -35.16 21.51 20.59
N PRO A 80 -36.46 21.24 20.84
CA PRO A 80 -37.08 19.95 20.51
C PRO A 80 -36.93 19.56 19.03
N GLN A 81 -36.88 20.54 18.11
CA GLN A 81 -36.66 20.32 16.68
C GLN A 81 -35.25 19.76 16.40
N GLU A 82 -34.22 20.27 17.11
CA GLU A 82 -32.83 19.79 16.98
C GLU A 82 -32.62 18.39 17.60
N ILE A 83 -33.42 18.03 18.61
CA ILE A 83 -33.32 16.74 19.32
C ILE A 83 -34.20 15.65 18.67
N GLY A 84 -35.29 16.05 18.01
CA GLY A 84 -36.34 15.20 17.47
C GLY A 84 -37.42 14.86 18.51
N GLU A 85 -38.69 15.02 18.13
CA GLU A 85 -39.86 15.06 19.03
C GLU A 85 -40.21 13.75 19.77
N ASN A 86 -39.57 12.61 19.46
CA ASN A 86 -39.94 11.32 20.05
C ASN A 86 -39.41 11.12 21.48
N LYS A 87 -40.31 10.90 22.45
CA LYS A 87 -39.99 10.61 23.88
C LYS A 87 -39.17 9.33 24.13
N LYS A 88 -39.03 8.40 23.18
CA LYS A 88 -38.07 7.28 23.25
C LYS A 88 -36.68 7.66 22.72
N LYS A 89 -36.58 8.70 21.90
CA LYS A 89 -35.34 9.23 21.30
C LYS A 89 -34.66 10.29 22.18
N LYS A 90 -35.31 10.87 23.20
CA LYS A 90 -34.70 11.91 24.09
C LYS A 90 -33.40 11.49 24.80
N TRP A 91 -33.21 10.19 25.08
CA TRP A 91 -31.95 9.65 25.62
C TRP A 91 -30.82 9.55 24.59
N THR A 92 -31.06 9.95 23.34
CA THR A 92 -30.13 9.83 22.23
C THR A 92 -30.23 11.00 21.27
N LEU A 93 -29.24 11.89 21.30
CA LEU A 93 -29.13 12.98 20.32
C LEU A 93 -28.57 12.43 19.00
N ASN A 94 -29.31 12.63 17.91
CA ASN A 94 -28.89 12.22 16.57
C ASN A 94 -28.62 13.47 15.74
N LEU A 95 -27.35 13.71 15.42
CA LEU A 95 -26.96 14.80 14.52
C LEU A 95 -26.71 14.16 13.16
N LYS A 96 -27.42 14.61 12.13
CA LYS A 96 -27.34 14.11 10.76
C LYS A 96 -26.81 15.20 9.84
N ASN A 97 -26.16 14.80 8.75
CA ASN A 97 -25.61 15.73 7.76
C ASN A 97 -24.76 16.83 8.42
N LEU A 98 -23.80 16.41 9.24
CA LEU A 98 -22.99 17.29 10.08
C LEU A 98 -22.36 18.43 9.28
N LYS A 99 -22.45 19.64 9.81
CA LYS A 99 -21.80 20.84 9.28
C LYS A 99 -20.68 21.31 10.23
N PRO A 100 -19.72 22.14 9.77
CA PRO A 100 -18.65 22.65 10.63
C PRO A 100 -19.17 23.29 11.92
N GLU A 101 -20.32 23.98 11.85
CA GLU A 101 -20.96 24.66 12.96
C GLU A 101 -21.53 23.69 14.01
N ASP A 102 -21.70 22.40 13.69
CA ASP A 102 -22.13 21.37 14.63
C ASP A 102 -21.01 20.95 15.58
N SER A 103 -19.78 21.42 15.39
CA SER A 103 -18.69 21.25 16.35
C SER A 103 -19.02 21.94 17.67
N GLY A 104 -18.67 21.33 18.80
CA GLY A 104 -18.96 21.90 20.12
C GLY A 104 -19.02 20.87 21.24
N LYS A 105 -19.35 21.35 22.44
CA LYS A 105 -19.56 20.52 23.63
C LYS A 105 -21.04 20.22 23.79
N TYR A 106 -21.41 18.94 23.65
CA TYR A 106 -22.78 18.47 23.85
C TYR A 106 -22.92 17.82 25.23
N THR A 107 -23.66 18.48 26.11
CA THR A 107 -23.90 18.00 27.48
C THR A 107 -25.30 17.45 27.60
N CYS A 108 -25.45 16.21 28.05
CA CYS A 108 -26.74 15.72 28.53
C CYS A 108 -26.84 16.00 30.03
N ARG A 109 -27.90 16.70 30.42
CA ARG A 109 -28.27 17.01 31.79
C ARG A 109 -29.49 16.17 32.17
N VAL A 110 -29.35 15.28 33.13
CA VAL A 110 -30.38 14.32 33.53
C VAL A 110 -30.76 14.56 34.98
N PHE A 111 -32.05 14.77 35.26
CA PHE A 111 -32.50 15.15 36.59
C PHE A 111 -33.84 14.52 36.97
N ASN A 112 -34.02 14.29 38.26
CA ASN A 112 -35.31 14.06 38.91
C ASN A 112 -35.35 14.87 40.22
N LYS A 113 -36.42 14.74 41.00
CA LYS A 113 -36.56 15.46 42.28
C LYS A 113 -35.53 15.10 43.36
N VAL A 114 -34.79 14.01 43.19
CA VAL A 114 -33.77 13.52 44.14
C VAL A 114 -32.38 14.07 43.77
N GLY A 115 -32.15 14.37 42.50
CA GLY A 115 -30.91 14.99 42.09
C GLY A 115 -30.66 14.95 40.58
N GLU A 116 -29.44 15.33 40.23
CA GLU A 116 -29.01 15.56 38.85
C GLU A 116 -27.66 14.88 38.57
N ILE A 117 -27.48 14.42 37.33
CA ILE A 117 -26.21 13.95 36.77
C ILE A 117 -26.03 14.53 35.36
N ASN A 118 -24.79 14.67 34.90
CA ASN A 118 -24.52 15.14 33.55
C ASN A 118 -23.38 14.36 32.88
N ALA A 119 -23.31 14.46 31.55
CA ALA A 119 -22.16 13.95 30.79
C ALA A 119 -21.95 14.77 29.51
N THR A 120 -20.69 15.04 29.19
CA THR A 120 -20.31 15.93 28.08
C THR A 120 -19.58 15.18 26.99
N TYR A 121 -19.97 15.40 25.73
CA TYR A 121 -19.28 14.94 24.53
C TYR A 121 -18.62 16.12 23.83
N LYS A 122 -17.35 15.99 23.46
CA LYS A 122 -16.69 16.91 22.53
C LYS A 122 -16.86 16.40 21.11
N VAL A 123 -17.64 17.11 20.31
CA VAL A 123 -17.86 16.81 18.89
C VAL A 123 -16.99 17.73 18.05
N GLU A 124 -16.25 17.14 17.11
CA GLU A 124 -15.43 17.86 16.13
C GLU A 124 -15.84 17.43 14.73
N VAL A 125 -16.31 18.38 13.94
CA VAL A 125 -16.69 18.14 12.54
C VAL A 125 -15.53 18.56 11.64
N ILE A 126 -14.88 17.57 11.02
CA ILE A 126 -13.68 17.77 10.22
C ILE A 126 -14.06 17.90 8.75
N GLN A 127 -13.64 18.99 8.11
CA GLN A 127 -13.69 19.08 6.66
C GLN A 127 -12.62 18.15 6.07
N ARG A 128 -13.04 17.11 5.35
CA ARG A 128 -12.13 16.20 4.65
C ARG A 128 -11.69 16.81 3.33
N THR A 129 -10.43 16.63 2.99
CA THR A 129 -9.94 16.93 1.65
C THR A 129 -10.14 15.68 0.80
N ARG A 130 -10.89 15.80 -0.31
CA ARG A 130 -11.07 14.69 -1.26
C ARG A 130 -9.84 14.52 -2.15
N SER A 131 -8.68 14.34 -1.54
CA SER A 131 -7.41 14.19 -2.24
C SER A 131 -6.70 12.93 -1.77
N LYS A 132 -6.05 12.25 -2.71
CA LYS A 132 -5.02 11.26 -2.40
C LYS A 132 -3.92 11.87 -1.52
N PRO A 133 -3.12 11.07 -0.80
CA PRO A 133 -2.05 11.60 0.04
C PRO A 133 -1.02 12.34 -0.80
N ILE A 134 -0.39 13.37 -0.24
CA ILE A 134 0.63 14.16 -0.93
C ILE A 134 1.98 13.89 -0.29
N LEU A 135 2.95 13.41 -1.06
CA LEU A 135 4.33 13.28 -0.57
C LEU A 135 4.97 14.67 -0.54
N THR A 136 5.30 15.15 0.66
CA THR A 136 5.83 16.48 0.92
C THR A 136 7.35 16.45 1.13
N GLY A 137 8.02 17.54 0.75
CA GLY A 137 9.48 17.61 0.75
C GLY A 137 10.12 16.86 -0.40
N THR A 138 11.44 16.68 -0.33
CA THR A 138 12.26 16.04 -1.37
C THR A 138 12.51 14.56 -1.15
N HIS A 139 12.00 13.98 -0.06
CA HIS A 139 12.27 12.60 0.34
C HIS A 139 11.31 11.58 -0.31
N PRO A 140 11.74 10.32 -0.52
CA PRO A 140 13.11 9.82 -0.32
C PRO A 140 14.10 10.43 -1.33
N VAL A 141 15.36 10.54 -0.93
CA VAL A 141 16.46 11.09 -1.75
C VAL A 141 17.46 10.00 -2.06
N ASN A 142 18.11 10.06 -3.23
CA ASN A 142 19.17 9.11 -3.59
C ASN A 142 20.27 9.13 -2.52
N THR A 143 20.72 7.95 -2.12
CA THR A 143 21.63 7.80 -0.98
C THR A 143 22.72 6.79 -1.30
N THR A 144 23.96 7.14 -0.95
CA THR A 144 25.11 6.25 -1.05
C THR A 144 25.54 5.81 0.35
N VAL A 145 25.90 4.54 0.52
CA VAL A 145 26.36 3.98 1.79
C VAL A 145 27.52 3.01 1.54
N ASP A 146 28.50 2.98 2.44
CA ASP A 146 29.57 1.97 2.39
C ASP A 146 29.04 0.57 2.69
N TYR A 147 29.71 -0.46 2.17
CA TYR A 147 29.44 -1.85 2.53
C TYR A 147 29.49 -2.04 4.06
N GLY A 148 28.51 -2.77 4.60
CA GLY A 148 28.33 -2.94 6.04
C GLY A 148 27.79 -1.70 6.78
N GLY A 149 27.66 -0.57 6.09
CA GLY A 149 27.16 0.68 6.65
C GLY A 149 25.67 0.64 6.99
N THR A 150 25.19 1.70 7.63
CA THR A 150 23.77 1.87 7.99
C THR A 150 23.27 3.19 7.44
N THR A 151 22.12 3.16 6.77
CA THR A 151 21.49 4.35 6.22
C THR A 151 19.97 4.28 6.34
N SER A 152 19.28 5.32 5.87
CA SER A 152 17.83 5.39 5.97
C SER A 152 17.18 6.24 4.91
N PHE A 153 16.02 5.81 4.44
CA PHE A 153 15.11 6.64 3.66
C PHE A 153 14.02 7.23 4.55
N GLN A 154 13.67 8.49 4.28
CA GLN A 154 12.54 9.15 4.92
C GLN A 154 11.38 9.27 3.94
N CYS A 155 10.15 9.28 4.45
CA CYS A 155 8.98 9.59 3.66
C CYS A 155 7.98 10.41 4.47
N LYS A 156 7.74 11.65 4.00
CA LYS A 156 6.84 12.60 4.65
C LYS A 156 5.58 12.74 3.80
N VAL A 157 4.43 12.33 4.34
CA VAL A 157 3.13 12.29 3.65
C VAL A 157 2.14 13.21 4.34
N ARG A 158 1.58 14.19 3.63
CA ARG A 158 0.45 14.99 4.11
C ARG A 158 -0.85 14.33 3.69
N SER A 159 -1.75 14.09 4.65
CA SER A 159 -3.06 13.48 4.43
C SER A 159 -4.00 13.90 5.54
N ASP A 160 -5.27 14.15 5.23
CA ASP A 160 -6.31 14.53 6.20
C ASP A 160 -6.82 13.31 7.01
N VAL A 161 -6.66 12.11 6.48
CA VAL A 161 -6.84 10.82 7.15
C VAL A 161 -5.46 10.21 7.40
N LYS A 162 -5.29 9.47 8.51
CA LYS A 162 -4.09 8.66 8.74
C LYS A 162 -3.81 7.75 7.52
N PRO A 163 -2.74 7.99 6.75
CA PRO A 163 -2.45 7.22 5.56
C PRO A 163 -1.79 5.89 5.93
N VAL A 164 -1.89 4.93 5.01
CA VAL A 164 -0.99 3.78 4.97
C VAL A 164 0.28 4.23 4.27
N ILE A 165 1.42 4.16 4.95
CA ILE A 165 2.73 4.36 4.34
C ILE A 165 3.35 2.97 4.18
N GLN A 166 3.87 2.67 2.99
CA GLN A 166 4.45 1.38 2.66
C GLN A 166 5.73 1.58 1.84
N TRP A 167 6.79 0.87 2.21
CA TRP A 167 8.02 0.81 1.42
C TRP A 167 8.04 -0.39 0.49
N LEU A 168 8.46 -0.16 -0.75
CA LEU A 168 8.67 -1.20 -1.75
C LEU A 168 10.12 -1.11 -2.24
N LYS A 169 10.72 -2.26 -2.57
CA LYS A 169 12.00 -2.32 -3.28
C LYS A 169 11.80 -3.06 -4.59
N ARG A 170 12.31 -2.50 -5.69
CA ARG A 170 12.32 -3.20 -6.97
C ARG A 170 13.35 -4.32 -6.93
N VAL A 171 12.98 -5.50 -7.42
CA VAL A 171 13.85 -6.67 -7.52
C VAL A 171 13.80 -7.22 -8.94
N GLU A 172 14.85 -7.92 -9.35
CA GLU A 172 14.90 -8.60 -10.64
C GLU A 172 14.15 -9.94 -10.59
N TYR A 173 13.77 -10.46 -11.75
CA TYR A 173 13.17 -11.79 -11.86
C TYR A 173 14.24 -12.86 -11.61
N GLY A 174 13.88 -13.89 -10.85
CA GLY A 174 14.78 -15.00 -10.53
C GLY A 174 15.64 -14.79 -9.27
N THR A 175 15.68 -13.60 -8.68
CA THR A 175 16.33 -13.39 -7.39
C THR A 175 15.43 -13.90 -6.26
N GLU A 176 15.95 -14.77 -5.39
CA GLU A 176 15.24 -15.16 -4.17
C GLU A 176 15.10 -13.94 -3.25
N SER A 177 13.86 -13.54 -3.00
CA SER A 177 13.56 -12.44 -2.10
C SER A 177 13.56 -12.95 -0.67
N LYS A 178 14.31 -12.28 0.21
CA LYS A 178 14.22 -12.45 1.67
C LYS A 178 12.79 -12.24 2.22
N TYR A 179 11.95 -11.52 1.48
CA TYR A 179 10.60 -11.16 1.86
C TYR A 179 9.56 -11.98 1.08
N ASN A 180 8.59 -12.53 1.79
CA ASN A 180 7.57 -13.40 1.20
C ASN A 180 6.51 -12.63 0.38
N SER A 181 6.34 -11.33 0.66
CA SER A 181 5.34 -10.49 0.00
C SER A 181 5.92 -9.80 -1.23
N THR A 182 5.47 -10.23 -2.41
CA THR A 182 5.86 -9.67 -3.71
C THR A 182 4.65 -9.08 -4.43
N ILE A 183 4.91 -8.09 -5.28
CA ILE A 183 3.93 -7.39 -6.11
C ILE A 183 4.51 -7.29 -7.51
N ASP A 184 3.78 -7.79 -8.51
CA ASP A 184 4.14 -7.68 -9.93
C ASP A 184 3.23 -6.66 -10.63
N VAL A 185 3.81 -5.59 -11.18
CA VAL A 185 3.08 -4.54 -11.89
C VAL A 185 3.89 -4.11 -13.12
N GLY A 186 3.26 -4.16 -14.30
CA GLY A 186 3.87 -3.67 -15.54
C GLY A 186 5.17 -4.38 -15.91
N GLY A 187 5.28 -5.69 -15.64
CA GLY A 187 6.50 -6.46 -15.87
C GLY A 187 7.65 -6.09 -14.94
N GLN A 188 7.36 -5.45 -13.80
CA GLN A 188 8.33 -5.17 -12.75
C GLN A 188 7.91 -5.87 -11.47
N LYS A 189 8.87 -6.48 -10.78
CA LYS A 189 8.68 -7.15 -9.51
C LYS A 189 9.13 -6.26 -8.35
N PHE A 190 8.29 -6.15 -7.34
CA PHE A 190 8.55 -5.39 -6.12
C PHE A 190 8.39 -6.27 -4.90
N VAL A 191 9.24 -6.10 -3.90
CA VAL A 191 9.08 -6.70 -2.57
C VAL A 191 8.50 -5.68 -1.60
N VAL A 192 7.54 -6.12 -0.79
CA VAL A 192 6.93 -5.28 0.25
C VAL A 192 7.83 -5.33 1.49
N LEU A 193 8.43 -4.20 1.84
CA LEU A 193 9.32 -4.11 2.98
C LEU A 193 8.53 -3.90 4.29
N PRO A 194 9.01 -4.41 5.44
CA PRO A 194 8.40 -4.10 6.72
C PRO A 194 8.42 -2.59 6.96
N THR A 195 7.23 -2.01 7.12
CA THR A 195 7.10 -0.58 7.44
C THR A 195 7.01 -0.43 8.95
N GLY A 196 7.96 0.30 9.54
CA GLY A 196 7.98 0.59 10.97
C GLY A 196 6.86 1.55 11.41
N GLU A 197 7.04 2.17 12.57
CA GLU A 197 6.07 3.12 13.11
C GLU A 197 5.87 4.34 12.19
N VAL A 198 4.62 4.79 12.05
CA VAL A 198 4.26 6.01 11.32
C VAL A 198 3.96 7.11 12.34
N TRP A 199 4.80 8.14 12.36
CA TRP A 199 4.69 9.25 13.30
C TRP A 199 3.83 10.38 12.72
N SER A 200 2.73 10.71 13.40
CA SER A 200 1.97 11.93 13.12
C SER A 200 2.71 13.16 13.62
N ARG A 201 2.75 14.22 12.81
CA ARG A 201 3.39 15.49 13.13
C ARG A 201 2.34 16.58 13.36
N PRO A 202 2.64 17.61 14.19
CA PRO A 202 1.70 18.70 14.47
C PRO A 202 1.24 19.48 13.23
N ASP A 203 2.04 19.48 12.16
CA ASP A 203 1.72 20.11 10.87
C ASP A 203 0.68 19.34 10.03
N GLY A 204 0.14 18.23 10.56
CA GLY A 204 -0.79 17.33 9.87
C GLY A 204 -0.12 16.39 8.87
N SER A 205 1.21 16.30 8.87
CA SER A 205 1.95 15.32 8.09
C SER A 205 2.24 14.05 8.88
N TYR A 206 2.55 12.98 8.17
CA TYR A 206 2.97 11.70 8.69
C TYR A 206 4.38 11.40 8.18
N LEU A 207 5.26 10.95 9.08
CA LEU A 207 6.62 10.59 8.75
C LEU A 207 6.82 9.10 9.00
N ASN A 208 7.48 8.43 8.06
CA ASN A 208 8.03 7.10 8.28
C ASN A 208 9.49 7.05 7.80
N LYS A 209 10.29 6.21 8.45
CA LYS A 209 11.72 6.04 8.15
C LYS A 209 12.01 4.56 7.94
N LEU A 210 12.51 4.21 6.75
CA LEU A 210 13.04 2.88 6.45
C LEU A 210 14.52 2.85 6.80
N MET A 211 14.92 1.96 7.70
CA MET A 211 16.31 1.76 8.09
C MET A 211 16.90 0.58 7.32
N ILE A 212 18.10 0.78 6.75
CA ILE A 212 18.89 -0.26 6.09
C ILE A 212 20.17 -0.40 6.90
N THR A 213 20.37 -1.56 7.52
CA THR A 213 21.51 -1.84 8.41
C THR A 213 22.38 -2.94 7.83
N ARG A 214 23.69 -2.81 8.00
CA ARG A 214 24.69 -3.74 7.42
C ARG A 214 24.48 -3.90 5.92
N ALA A 215 24.47 -2.77 5.21
CA ALA A 215 24.17 -2.71 3.79
C ALA A 215 25.09 -3.62 2.97
N LYS A 216 24.51 -4.41 2.08
CA LYS A 216 25.23 -5.27 1.13
C LYS A 216 24.96 -4.84 -0.30
N GLU A 217 25.74 -5.36 -1.24
CA GLU A 217 25.53 -5.12 -2.67
C GLU A 217 24.10 -5.47 -3.10
N GLU A 218 23.53 -6.55 -2.57
CA GLU A 218 22.14 -6.95 -2.83
C GLU A 218 21.10 -5.92 -2.37
N ASP A 219 21.41 -5.04 -1.41
CA ASP A 219 20.50 -3.97 -0.95
C ASP A 219 20.41 -2.81 -1.94
N ALA A 220 21.39 -2.66 -2.84
CA ALA A 220 21.35 -1.61 -3.85
C ALA A 220 20.10 -1.69 -4.74
N GLY A 221 19.69 -0.54 -5.28
CA GLY A 221 18.58 -0.46 -6.23
C GLY A 221 17.52 0.57 -5.87
N MET A 222 16.37 0.45 -6.51
CA MET A 222 15.28 1.43 -6.40
C MET A 222 14.34 1.09 -5.25
N TYR A 223 14.15 2.05 -4.35
CA TYR A 223 13.18 2.02 -3.27
C TYR A 223 12.07 3.01 -3.55
N ILE A 224 10.84 2.65 -3.20
CA ILE A 224 9.65 3.47 -3.39
C ILE A 224 8.97 3.66 -2.03
N CYS A 225 8.69 4.91 -1.67
CA CYS A 225 7.71 5.19 -0.65
C CYS A 225 6.33 5.36 -1.30
N LEU A 226 5.36 4.58 -0.85
CA LEU A 226 3.95 4.64 -1.22
C LEU A 226 3.14 5.20 -0.04
N GLY A 227 2.38 6.27 -0.26
CA GLY A 227 1.39 6.78 0.69
C GLY A 227 -0.03 6.61 0.13
N ALA A 228 -0.89 5.87 0.83
CA ALA A 228 -2.26 5.58 0.40
C ALA A 228 -3.31 5.99 1.45
N ASN A 229 -4.46 6.45 0.98
CA ASN A 229 -5.67 6.66 1.77
C ASN A 229 -6.89 6.16 1.00
N THR A 230 -8.10 6.39 1.51
CA THR A 230 -9.35 5.94 0.87
C THR A 230 -9.63 6.62 -0.48
N MET A 231 -8.94 7.70 -0.83
CA MET A 231 -9.11 8.44 -2.09
C MET A 231 -8.05 8.06 -3.14
N GLY A 232 -7.04 7.29 -2.79
CA GLY A 232 -6.00 6.83 -3.71
C GLY A 232 -4.61 6.81 -3.09
N TYR A 233 -3.59 6.78 -3.93
CA TYR A 233 -2.20 6.68 -3.53
C TYR A 233 -1.30 7.65 -4.29
N SER A 234 -0.20 8.02 -3.66
CA SER A 234 0.92 8.73 -4.27
C SER A 234 2.22 8.04 -3.90
N PHE A 235 3.24 8.17 -4.73
CA PHE A 235 4.53 7.54 -4.48
C PHE A 235 5.69 8.43 -4.93
N ARG A 236 6.88 8.13 -4.41
CA ARG A 236 8.16 8.70 -4.86
C ARG A 236 9.25 7.66 -4.66
N SER A 237 10.19 7.60 -5.61
CA SER A 237 11.31 6.67 -5.62
C SER A 237 12.63 7.35 -5.29
N ALA A 238 13.57 6.57 -4.77
CA ALA A 238 14.98 6.92 -4.64
C ALA A 238 15.86 5.70 -4.88
N PHE A 239 17.10 5.92 -5.30
CA PHE A 239 18.10 4.86 -5.45
C PHE A 239 19.01 4.77 -4.23
N LEU A 240 19.30 3.54 -3.82
CA LEU A 240 20.39 3.21 -2.91
C LEU A 240 21.60 2.74 -3.72
N THR A 241 22.74 3.38 -3.50
CA THR A 241 24.04 2.93 -4.00
C THR A 241 24.85 2.38 -2.83
N VAL A 242 25.34 1.15 -2.95
CA VAL A 242 26.23 0.53 -1.95
C VAL A 242 27.63 0.50 -2.50
N LEU A 243 28.58 1.14 -1.83
CA LEU A 243 29.99 1.13 -2.23
C LEU A 243 30.61 -0.24 -1.92
N PRO A 244 31.58 -0.71 -2.74
CA PRO A 244 32.19 -2.02 -2.57
C PRO A 244 32.79 -2.23 -1.17
N ASP A 245 32.81 -3.48 -0.72
CA ASP A 245 33.56 -3.87 0.48
C ASP A 245 35.04 -3.50 0.28
N PRO A 246 35.66 -2.72 1.18
CA PRO A 246 37.10 -2.55 1.22
C PRO A 246 37.73 -3.87 1.68
N LYS A 247 37.58 -4.94 0.89
CA LYS A 247 38.39 -6.14 1.08
C LYS A 247 39.84 -5.70 1.07
N PRO A 248 40.65 -6.07 2.08
CA PRO A 248 42.09 -5.90 1.95
C PRO A 248 42.53 -6.60 0.66
N PRO A 249 43.50 -6.04 -0.09
CA PRO A 249 43.97 -6.66 -1.33
C PRO A 249 44.22 -8.14 -1.04
N SER A 250 43.51 -9.00 -1.79
CA SER A 250 43.68 -10.45 -1.68
C SER A 250 45.18 -10.72 -1.69
N ALA A 251 45.70 -11.39 -0.66
CA ALA A 251 47.09 -11.79 -0.60
C ALA A 251 47.48 -12.35 -1.97
N PRO A 252 48.66 -11.97 -2.52
CA PRO A 252 49.06 -12.38 -3.86
C PRO A 252 48.79 -13.88 -3.98
N VAL A 253 47.94 -14.25 -4.93
CA VAL A 253 47.66 -15.65 -5.24
C VAL A 253 49.04 -16.28 -5.42
N PRO A 254 49.47 -17.22 -4.55
CA PRO A 254 50.74 -17.89 -4.76
C PRO A 254 50.66 -18.46 -6.18
N PRO A 255 51.69 -18.26 -7.03
CA PRO A 255 51.64 -18.78 -8.38
C PRO A 255 51.21 -20.22 -8.28
N SER A 256 50.08 -20.55 -8.89
CA SER A 256 49.62 -21.93 -8.98
C SER A 256 50.85 -22.68 -9.44
N SER A 257 51.37 -23.57 -8.60
CA SER A 257 52.34 -24.56 -9.04
C SER A 257 51.58 -25.36 -10.08
N ALA A 258 51.67 -24.90 -11.33
CA ALA A 258 51.40 -25.71 -12.48
C ALA A 258 52.33 -26.89 -12.22
N SER A 259 51.73 -28.02 -11.82
CA SER A 259 52.36 -29.31 -11.87
C SER A 259 52.65 -29.54 -13.34
N SER A 260 53.77 -28.96 -13.79
CA SER A 260 54.41 -29.37 -15.02
C SER A 260 54.70 -30.84 -14.80
N LEU A 261 53.85 -31.68 -15.41
CA LEU A 261 54.16 -33.08 -15.55
C LEU A 261 55.57 -33.12 -16.15
N PRO A 262 56.51 -33.88 -15.55
CA PRO A 262 57.88 -33.86 -15.99
C PRO A 262 57.91 -34.12 -17.50
N TRP A 263 58.73 -33.35 -18.23
CA TRP A 263 58.87 -33.36 -19.68
C TRP A 263 58.87 -34.76 -20.36
N PRO A 264 59.33 -35.87 -19.72
CA PRO A 264 59.18 -37.21 -20.30
C PRO A 264 57.74 -37.67 -20.56
N VAL A 265 56.75 -37.17 -19.82
CA VAL A 265 55.33 -37.61 -19.95
C VAL A 265 54.64 -36.93 -21.14
N ILE A 266 54.96 -35.66 -21.40
CA ILE A 266 54.33 -34.86 -22.47
C ILE A 266 54.82 -35.29 -23.85
N ILE A 267 56.06 -35.80 -23.96
CA ILE A 267 56.65 -36.25 -25.23
C ILE A 267 56.48 -37.78 -25.42
N GLY A 268 56.44 -38.57 -24.35
CA GLY A 268 56.35 -40.04 -24.44
C GLY A 268 55.01 -40.56 -24.95
N ILE A 269 53.90 -39.91 -24.60
CA ILE A 269 52.55 -40.32 -25.00
C ILE A 269 52.29 -40.16 -26.52
N PRO A 270 52.63 -39.03 -27.17
CA PRO A 270 52.45 -38.91 -28.62
C PRO A 270 53.38 -39.83 -29.43
N ALA A 271 54.60 -40.11 -28.96
CA ALA A 271 55.52 -41.01 -29.67
C ALA A 271 55.02 -42.48 -29.66
N GLY A 272 54.50 -42.95 -28.53
CA GLY A 272 53.90 -44.29 -28.42
C GLY A 272 52.65 -44.43 -29.29
N ALA A 273 51.79 -43.41 -29.33
CA ALA A 273 50.61 -43.41 -30.18
C ALA A 273 50.96 -43.46 -31.68
N VAL A 274 51.98 -42.72 -32.13
CA VAL A 274 52.42 -42.74 -33.54
C VAL A 274 52.97 -44.11 -33.94
N PHE A 275 53.70 -44.80 -33.06
CA PHE A 275 54.17 -46.17 -33.33
C PHE A 275 53.02 -47.18 -33.41
N ILE A 276 52.02 -47.07 -32.54
CA ILE A 276 50.85 -47.96 -32.56
C ILE A 276 50.00 -47.71 -33.80
N PHE A 277 49.74 -46.45 -34.16
CA PHE A 277 49.01 -46.12 -35.39
C PHE A 277 49.78 -46.53 -36.65
N GLY A 278 51.11 -46.38 -36.66
CA GLY A 278 51.96 -46.82 -37.77
C GLY A 278 51.91 -48.34 -38.00
N THR A 279 51.94 -49.14 -36.91
CA THR A 279 51.86 -50.61 -37.03
C THR A 279 50.46 -51.08 -37.45
N ILE A 280 49.40 -50.43 -36.98
CA ILE A 280 48.02 -50.70 -37.42
C ILE A 280 47.82 -50.35 -38.90
N LEU A 281 48.36 -49.21 -39.37
CA LEU A 281 48.29 -48.82 -40.79
C LEU A 281 49.07 -49.78 -41.69
N LEU A 282 50.25 -50.23 -41.27
CA LEU A 282 51.02 -51.23 -42.02
C LEU A 282 50.28 -52.57 -42.11
N TRP A 283 49.60 -52.99 -41.04
CA TRP A 283 48.77 -54.20 -41.03
C TRP A 283 47.56 -54.09 -41.97
N LEU A 284 46.90 -52.92 -41.99
CA LEU A 284 45.78 -52.65 -42.91
C LEU A 284 46.22 -52.53 -44.38
N CYS A 285 47.42 -52.02 -44.66
CA CYS A 285 47.99 -51.98 -46.00
C CYS A 285 48.34 -53.38 -46.54
N GLN A 286 48.71 -54.32 -45.67
CA GLN A 286 49.00 -55.70 -46.07
C GLN A 286 47.73 -56.54 -46.30
N SER A 287 46.60 -56.18 -45.69
CA SER A 287 45.34 -56.94 -45.79
C SER A 287 44.53 -56.65 -47.06
N LYS A 288 44.84 -55.59 -47.80
CA LYS A 288 44.15 -55.24 -49.06
C LYS A 288 45.01 -55.46 -50.30
N LYS A 289 45.31 -56.72 -50.62
CA LYS A 289 45.70 -57.13 -51.97
C LYS A 289 44.82 -58.28 -52.45
N LYS A 290 43.79 -57.98 -53.25
CA LYS A 290 43.23 -58.89 -54.26
C LYS A 290 42.76 -58.09 -55.50
N PRO A 291 42.79 -58.70 -56.71
CA PRO A 291 43.11 -58.00 -57.97
C PRO A 291 41.90 -57.58 -58.82
N CYS A 292 42.18 -56.70 -59.79
CA CYS A 292 41.27 -55.99 -60.70
C CYS A 292 40.53 -56.84 -61.76
N SER A 293 39.42 -56.31 -62.30
CA SER A 293 38.93 -56.50 -63.68
C SER A 293 38.01 -55.31 -64.10
N PRO A 294 37.86 -55.00 -65.41
CA PRO A 294 37.72 -53.61 -65.90
C PRO A 294 36.37 -53.34 -66.67
N PRO A 295 36.18 -52.35 -67.58
CA PRO A 295 35.29 -51.20 -67.38
C PRO A 295 34.19 -51.00 -68.47
N ALA A 296 33.26 -50.06 -68.26
CA ALA A 296 32.49 -49.36 -69.32
C ALA A 296 31.84 -48.09 -68.71
N ALA A 297 32.20 -46.86 -69.10
CA ALA A 297 31.92 -46.13 -70.36
C ALA A 297 30.65 -45.23 -70.28
N ALA A 298 30.87 -43.98 -69.86
CA ALA A 298 30.49 -42.72 -70.54
C ALA A 298 28.98 -42.34 -70.73
N PRO A 299 28.64 -41.14 -71.26
CA PRO A 299 28.02 -40.05 -70.48
C PRO A 299 26.73 -39.50 -71.14
N ALA A 300 26.14 -38.41 -70.62
CA ALA A 300 25.65 -37.23 -71.39
C ALA A 300 24.57 -36.37 -70.67
N HIS A 301 24.76 -35.05 -70.76
CA HIS A 301 23.80 -33.95 -71.10
C HIS A 301 22.41 -33.85 -70.45
N ARG A 302 21.76 -32.70 -70.22
CA ARG A 302 22.00 -31.23 -70.22
C ARG A 302 20.68 -30.63 -69.61
N PRO A 303 20.21 -29.37 -69.81
CA PRO A 303 19.99 -28.36 -68.77
C PRO A 303 18.53 -27.88 -68.52
N GLN A 304 18.41 -26.94 -67.57
CA GLN A 304 17.36 -25.94 -67.18
C GLN A 304 16.59 -25.18 -68.32
N PRO A 305 15.72 -24.13 -68.11
CA PRO A 305 14.83 -23.64 -66.99
C PRO A 305 13.45 -23.06 -67.49
N ARG A 306 12.62 -22.41 -66.63
CA ARG A 306 12.12 -21.00 -66.76
C ARG A 306 10.97 -20.58 -65.82
N ASP A 307 10.93 -19.26 -65.57
CA ASP A 307 10.10 -18.42 -64.70
C ASP A 307 8.61 -18.19 -65.10
N ARG A 308 7.82 -17.59 -64.18
CA ARG A 308 6.83 -16.53 -64.49
C ARG A 308 6.39 -15.69 -63.27
N ILE A 309 5.99 -14.43 -63.56
CA ILE A 309 5.77 -13.26 -62.68
C ILE A 309 4.28 -12.79 -62.73
N CYS A 310 3.86 -11.98 -61.73
CA CYS A 310 2.81 -10.92 -61.66
C CYS A 310 1.37 -11.31 -61.19
N VAL A 311 0.52 -10.52 -60.49
CA VAL A 311 0.47 -9.15 -59.86
C VAL A 311 -0.77 -9.08 -58.92
N SER A 312 -0.89 -8.02 -58.10
CA SER A 312 -1.81 -7.65 -56.99
C SER A 312 -3.35 -7.61 -57.22
N GLN A 313 -4.14 -7.70 -56.12
CA GLN A 313 -5.00 -6.63 -55.56
C GLN A 313 -5.87 -7.04 -54.33
N VAL A 314 -5.82 -6.17 -53.28
CA VAL A 314 -6.90 -5.74 -52.33
C VAL A 314 -7.24 -6.65 -51.10
N PRO A 315 -7.56 -6.03 -49.93
CA PRO A 315 -7.07 -6.47 -48.62
C PRO A 315 -8.11 -7.15 -47.73
N ASP A 316 -7.60 -7.95 -46.80
CA ASP A 316 -8.35 -8.57 -45.73
C ASP A 316 -8.47 -7.64 -44.52
N LYS A 317 -9.57 -7.78 -43.80
CA LYS A 317 -10.05 -6.87 -42.75
C LYS A 317 -9.09 -6.74 -41.55
N ASP A 318 -8.92 -5.50 -41.12
CA ASP A 318 -8.05 -5.05 -40.03
C ASP A 318 -8.32 -5.75 -38.68
N CYS A 319 -7.33 -6.51 -38.21
CA CYS A 319 -6.95 -6.52 -36.80
C CYS A 319 -5.86 -5.46 -36.66
N ILE A 320 -6.18 -4.33 -36.02
CA ILE A 320 -5.19 -3.29 -35.68
C ILE A 320 -4.15 -3.93 -34.75
N SER A 321 -2.99 -4.21 -35.32
CA SER A 321 -1.78 -4.59 -34.58
C SER A 321 -1.33 -3.43 -33.70
N SER A 322 -0.91 -3.80 -32.51
CA SER A 322 -0.26 -2.98 -31.47
C SER A 322 0.58 -1.82 -32.03
N ILE A 323 0.15 -0.59 -31.72
CA ILE A 323 1.02 0.58 -31.80
C ILE A 323 2.04 0.46 -30.65
N ASN A 324 3.33 0.53 -30.98
CA ASN A 324 4.39 0.60 -29.98
C ASN A 324 4.27 1.94 -29.21
N TYR A 325 4.54 1.92 -27.90
CA TYR A 325 4.56 3.10 -27.04
C TYR A 325 5.40 4.26 -27.62
N GLU A 326 6.52 3.96 -28.26
CA GLU A 326 7.38 4.96 -28.94
C GLU A 326 6.64 5.67 -30.09
N GLU A 327 5.82 4.93 -30.85
CA GLU A 327 5.07 5.42 -32.01
C GLU A 327 3.84 6.25 -31.57
N TYR A 328 3.23 5.88 -30.44
CA TYR A 328 2.19 6.67 -29.78
C TYR A 328 2.71 8.02 -29.27
N VAL A 329 3.90 8.04 -28.65
CA VAL A 329 4.52 9.28 -28.15
C VAL A 329 4.93 10.20 -29.29
N ALA A 330 5.44 9.65 -30.40
CA ALA A 330 5.79 10.41 -31.60
C ALA A 330 4.55 11.05 -32.27
N GLN A 331 3.42 10.33 -32.35
CA GLN A 331 2.15 10.89 -32.83
C GLN A 331 1.63 12.01 -31.92
N GLN A 332 1.77 11.86 -30.61
CA GLN A 332 1.29 12.84 -29.64
C GLN A 332 2.13 14.13 -29.66
N GLN A 333 3.43 14.03 -29.90
CA GLN A 333 4.31 15.18 -30.11
C GLN A 333 4.09 15.87 -31.46
N HIS A 334 3.73 15.12 -32.51
CA HIS A 334 3.39 15.72 -33.81
C HIS A 334 2.06 16.50 -33.79
N LEU A 335 1.06 16.04 -33.02
CA LEU A 335 -0.21 16.75 -32.82
C LEU A 335 -0.05 18.02 -31.97
N LEU A 336 0.93 18.07 -31.08
CA LEU A 336 1.22 19.24 -30.25
C LEU A 336 2.08 20.31 -30.96
N SER A 337 2.71 19.98 -32.09
CA SER A 337 3.53 20.93 -32.86
C SER A 337 2.73 21.75 -33.90
N GLN A 338 1.48 21.38 -34.16
CA GLN A 338 0.59 22.16 -35.03
C GLN A 338 -0.17 23.19 -34.18
N GLY A 339 0.30 24.44 -34.23
CA GLY A 339 -0.31 25.58 -33.54
C GLY A 339 -1.75 25.88 -33.99
N PRO A 340 -2.48 26.74 -33.27
CA PRO A 340 -3.93 26.83 -33.38
C PRO A 340 -4.33 27.71 -34.56
N ALA A 341 -4.80 27.11 -35.64
CA ALA A 341 -5.57 27.83 -36.64
C ALA A 341 -6.72 26.96 -37.16
N LEU A 342 -7.94 27.46 -36.95
CA LEU A 342 -9.19 27.12 -37.65
C LEU A 342 -9.93 25.84 -37.23
N ALA A 343 -10.49 25.88 -36.01
CA ALA A 343 -11.92 25.71 -35.70
C ALA A 343 -12.66 24.42 -36.21
N PRO A 344 -13.99 24.26 -35.99
CA PRO A 344 -14.50 23.35 -34.96
C PRO A 344 -15.54 22.34 -35.49
N ALA A 345 -15.31 21.04 -35.35
CA ALA A 345 -16.39 20.05 -35.41
C ALA A 345 -15.89 18.69 -34.90
N MET A 346 -16.69 18.04 -34.07
CA MET A 346 -16.51 16.64 -33.61
C MET A 346 -15.42 16.38 -32.56
N ALA A 347 -15.70 16.77 -31.31
CA ALA A 347 -15.19 16.03 -30.15
C ALA A 347 -16.36 15.72 -29.21
N SER A 348 -17.24 14.81 -29.65
CA SER A 348 -18.28 14.24 -28.83
C SER A 348 -17.69 13.11 -27.97
N LYS A 349 -17.72 13.32 -26.65
CA LYS A 349 -17.84 12.33 -25.55
C LYS A 349 -17.22 10.93 -25.74
N MET A 350 -16.16 10.63 -24.97
CA MET A 350 -16.15 9.44 -24.09
C MET A 350 -15.01 9.54 -23.06
N TYR A 351 -15.35 9.69 -21.78
CA TYR A 351 -14.48 9.30 -20.67
C TYR A 351 -15.31 8.32 -19.82
N PRO A 352 -14.92 7.03 -19.68
CA PRO A 352 -15.57 6.19 -18.70
C PRO A 352 -15.07 6.61 -17.31
N LYS A 353 -15.99 7.14 -16.50
CA LYS A 353 -15.80 7.24 -15.04
C LYS A 353 -15.80 5.81 -14.49
N ILE A 354 -14.61 5.29 -14.19
CA ILE A 354 -14.47 4.04 -13.45
C ILE A 354 -14.86 4.33 -11.99
N TYR A 355 -16.06 3.92 -11.59
CA TYR A 355 -16.45 3.88 -10.18
C TYR A 355 -15.97 2.55 -9.58
N THR A 356 -15.14 2.63 -8.55
CA THR A 356 -14.77 1.46 -7.74
C THR A 356 -15.63 1.44 -6.49
N ASP A 357 -16.51 0.45 -6.35
CA ASP A 357 -17.15 0.15 -5.07
C ASP A 357 -16.42 -1.02 -4.42
N ILE A 358 -15.84 -0.78 -3.24
CA ILE A 358 -15.09 -1.81 -2.50
C ILE A 358 -15.94 -2.22 -1.30
N HIS A 359 -16.42 -3.45 -1.32
CA HIS A 359 -17.12 -4.04 -0.20
C HIS A 359 -16.22 -5.07 0.50
N THR A 360 -16.02 -4.86 1.79
CA THR A 360 -15.26 -5.76 2.64
C THR A 360 -16.19 -6.36 3.65
N HIS A 361 -16.25 -7.68 3.73
CA HIS A 361 -17.02 -8.37 4.76
C HIS A 361 -16.16 -9.43 5.43
N THR A 362 -16.46 -9.66 6.70
CA THR A 362 -15.69 -10.51 7.59
C THR A 362 -16.64 -11.56 8.14
N HIS A 363 -16.27 -12.83 8.03
CA HIS A 363 -17.02 -13.93 8.63
C HIS A 363 -16.10 -14.77 9.51
N SER A 364 -16.65 -15.18 10.65
CA SER A 364 -16.01 -16.02 11.65
C SER A 364 -16.55 -17.43 11.54
N HIS A 365 -15.67 -18.40 11.32
CA HIS A 365 -16.03 -19.82 11.39
C HIS A 365 -16.01 -20.32 12.84
N VAL A 366 -16.70 -21.43 13.09
CA VAL A 366 -16.92 -22.03 14.42
C VAL A 366 -15.59 -22.37 15.14
N GLU A 367 -14.48 -22.50 14.41
CA GLU A 367 -13.14 -22.78 14.94
C GLU A 367 -12.32 -21.52 15.30
N GLY A 368 -12.93 -20.33 15.39
CA GLY A 368 -12.27 -19.12 15.87
C GLY A 368 -11.29 -18.45 14.88
N LYS A 369 -11.14 -18.98 13.66
CA LYS A 369 -10.44 -18.30 12.57
C LYS A 369 -11.37 -17.28 11.90
N VAL A 370 -10.88 -16.04 11.81
CA VAL A 370 -11.57 -14.92 11.15
C VAL A 370 -10.95 -14.73 9.77
N HIS A 371 -11.76 -14.84 8.73
CA HIS A 371 -11.34 -14.58 7.35
C HIS A 371 -11.97 -13.27 6.87
N GLN A 372 -11.19 -12.47 6.14
CA GLN A 372 -11.63 -11.20 5.56
C GLN A 372 -11.51 -11.29 4.04
N HIS A 373 -12.63 -11.14 3.36
CA HIS A 373 -12.69 -11.15 1.89
C HIS A 373 -12.96 -9.74 1.36
N GLN A 374 -12.20 -9.34 0.34
CA GLN A 374 -12.43 -8.13 -0.45
C GLN A 374 -12.95 -8.53 -1.82
N HIS A 375 -14.13 -8.04 -2.18
CA HIS A 375 -14.65 -8.14 -3.54
C HIS A 375 -14.47 -6.78 -4.23
N ILE A 376 -13.85 -6.81 -5.41
CA ILE A 376 -13.69 -5.65 -6.29
C ILE A 376 -14.55 -5.93 -7.52
N GLN A 377 -15.64 -5.19 -7.69
CA GLN A 377 -16.46 -5.24 -8.90
C GLN A 377 -16.08 -4.09 -9.82
N TYR A 378 -15.79 -4.44 -11.08
CA TYR A 378 -15.66 -3.50 -12.18
C TYR A 378 -16.98 -3.51 -12.95
N GLN A 379 -17.65 -2.35 -13.07
CA GLN A 379 -18.70 -2.17 -14.08
C GLN A 379 -18.03 -1.62 -15.34
N CYS A 380 -18.01 -2.44 -16.39
CA CYS A 380 -17.52 -2.06 -17.72
C CYS A 380 -18.45 -1.06 -18.40
#